data_AF-A0A4Q2M5L5-F1
#
_entry.id   AF-A0A4Q2M5L5-F1
#
_cell.length_a   1.000
_cell.length_b   1.000
_cell.length_c   1.000
_cell.angle_alpha   90.00
_cell.angle_beta   90.00
_cell.angle_gamma   90.00
#
_symmetry.space_group_name_H-M   'P 1'
#
loop_
_entity.id
_entity.type
_entity.pdbx_description
1 polymer ?
#
loop_
_entity_poly.entity_id
_entity_poly.type
_entity_poly.pdbx_seq_one_letter_code
_entity_poly.pdbx_strand_id
1 'polypeptide(L)'
;MPSVIPAPARATDREAAAFEFGATGRIVADETARGVAELLAADVELRIGRRLDIVTDDAGPADLELRIEPFPSASVEAHRLQVSTAGARLTATTAEGLYRGTRTILQLLGTDGTIAATLIEDEPRFAYRGVMLDVARHFFSVDDVTRYIEAIALLKFNHLHLHLTDDQGWRLEIDSRPELTRRGSTTSVGGHGGGHYTHDDYRAIIDFAAARFITVVPEIDVPGHTNAALHSYPELTPDGIAPEPYEGIEVGFSSLDAARPETYAFLEDVIGEVAALTPGPYLHLGGDESLSTPADEYATLIARATSIGAATGKTIIGWHEMGASDALPRGTVGQYWSFTKPQDDSAERTRTFARNGGRVVLSPADVAYLDMRYPGEATGPDGRVLGLEWAEGATSLVDAYGWEPTSIVDGIGEADILGVEAPLWTETARHIDDVTFLAFPRAAAIAEIAWSPRAVRDIDDFTRRLPAFTGLLDERGVRHHAAAAEHRSVS
;
A
#
# COMPACT_ATOMS: atom_id res chain seq x y z
N MET A 1 20.10 11.56 15.20
CA MET A 1 18.84 10.81 15.00
C MET A 1 19.21 9.44 14.46
N PRO A 2 18.61 8.36 14.98
CA PRO A 2 18.81 7.01 14.48
C PRO A 2 18.48 6.91 12.98
N SER A 3 19.23 6.07 12.25
CA SER A 3 19.02 5.83 10.81
C SER A 3 17.81 4.93 10.55
N VAL A 4 16.61 5.46 10.77
CA VAL A 4 15.33 4.74 10.63
C VAL A 4 14.38 5.52 9.73
N ILE A 5 13.74 4.85 8.78
CA ILE A 5 12.63 5.36 7.96
C ILE A 5 11.39 4.49 8.22
N PRO A 6 10.22 5.06 8.52
CA PRO A 6 9.95 6.47 8.79
C PRO A 6 10.71 7.03 10.01
N ALA A 7 11.00 8.34 10.00
CA ALA A 7 11.53 9.04 11.16
C ALA A 7 10.58 8.89 12.37
N PRO A 8 11.05 8.40 13.52
CA PRO A 8 10.18 8.21 14.67
C PRO A 8 9.68 9.54 15.23
N ALA A 9 8.50 9.54 15.85
CA ALA A 9 7.92 10.72 16.47
C ALA A 9 8.87 11.36 17.52
N ARG A 10 9.58 10.53 18.30
CA ARG A 10 10.65 10.94 19.20
C ARG A 10 11.77 9.91 19.24
N ALA A 11 13.00 10.37 19.14
CA ALA A 11 14.19 9.57 19.37
C ALA A 11 15.21 10.36 20.19
N THR A 12 15.91 9.68 21.10
CA THR A 12 17.02 10.24 21.87
C THR A 12 18.18 9.26 21.89
N ASP A 13 19.28 9.67 21.28
CA ASP A 13 20.55 8.94 21.35
C ASP A 13 21.05 8.96 22.80
N ARG A 14 21.48 7.80 23.32
CA ARG A 14 21.99 7.68 24.67
C ARG A 14 23.50 7.47 24.60
N GLU A 15 24.27 8.26 25.36
CA GLU A 15 25.71 8.00 25.55
C GLU A 15 25.89 6.77 26.44
N ALA A 16 25.76 5.58 25.84
CA ALA A 16 25.97 4.30 26.48
C ALA A 16 26.55 3.30 25.47
N ALA A 17 27.11 2.19 25.95
CA ALA A 17 27.55 1.12 25.07
C ALA A 17 26.36 0.51 24.31
N ALA A 18 26.63 0.05 23.10
CA ALA A 18 25.65 -0.65 22.28
C ALA A 18 25.17 -1.94 22.99
N PHE A 19 23.91 -2.29 22.74
CA PHE A 19 23.41 -3.63 22.98
C PHE A 19 24.04 -4.59 21.96
N GLU A 20 24.31 -5.83 22.37
CA GLU A 20 24.78 -6.90 21.50
C GLU A 20 24.09 -8.19 21.91
N PHE A 21 23.52 -8.92 20.95
CA PHE A 21 22.96 -10.24 21.27
C PHE A 21 24.03 -11.22 21.78
N GLY A 22 25.32 -11.05 21.42
CA GLY A 22 26.40 -11.97 21.79
C GLY A 22 26.13 -13.42 21.36
N ALA A 23 26.87 -14.38 21.92
CA ALA A 23 26.69 -15.80 21.57
C ALA A 23 25.43 -16.45 22.17
N THR A 24 24.83 -15.83 23.19
CA THR A 24 23.73 -16.42 24.00
C THR A 24 22.45 -15.61 23.99
N GLY A 25 22.39 -14.50 23.26
CA GLY A 25 21.22 -13.63 23.23
C GLY A 25 19.99 -14.32 22.66
N ARG A 26 18.85 -13.97 23.22
CA ARG A 26 17.54 -14.57 22.97
C ARG A 26 16.51 -13.48 22.72
N ILE A 27 15.35 -13.88 22.23
CA ILE A 27 14.15 -13.06 22.24
C ILE A 27 13.28 -13.53 23.41
N VAL A 28 12.94 -12.61 24.30
CA VAL A 28 12.09 -12.88 25.47
C VAL A 28 10.69 -12.36 25.16
N ALA A 29 9.70 -13.25 25.11
CA ALA A 29 8.33 -12.91 24.77
C ALA A 29 7.36 -13.89 25.45
N ASP A 30 6.28 -13.36 26.02
CA ASP A 30 5.17 -14.20 26.48
C ASP A 30 4.28 -14.68 25.31
N GLU A 31 3.25 -15.46 25.63
CA GLU A 31 2.32 -16.00 24.62
C GLU A 31 1.62 -14.91 23.80
N THR A 32 1.38 -13.73 24.38
CA THR A 32 0.69 -12.63 23.70
C THR A 32 1.57 -11.94 22.65
N ALA A 33 2.89 -11.98 22.82
CA ALA A 33 3.88 -11.44 21.88
C ALA A 33 4.55 -12.52 20.99
N ARG A 34 4.22 -13.80 21.20
CA ARG A 34 4.86 -14.96 20.55
C ARG A 34 4.91 -14.85 19.03
N GLY A 35 3.79 -14.56 18.37
CA GLY A 35 3.74 -14.45 16.91
C GLY A 35 4.64 -13.33 16.36
N VAL A 36 4.71 -12.19 17.05
CA VAL A 36 5.61 -11.08 16.67
C VAL A 36 7.08 -11.46 16.89
N ALA A 37 7.37 -12.16 17.99
CA ALA A 37 8.71 -12.66 18.28
C ALA A 37 9.20 -13.66 17.22
N GLU A 38 8.32 -14.52 16.70
CA GLU A 38 8.63 -15.49 15.64
C GLU A 38 8.96 -14.81 14.32
N LEU A 39 8.20 -13.78 13.94
CA LEU A 39 8.50 -12.96 12.76
C LEU A 39 9.84 -12.24 12.91
N LEU A 40 10.09 -11.62 14.08
CA LEU A 40 11.35 -10.96 14.34
C LEU A 40 12.53 -11.93 14.36
N ALA A 41 12.38 -13.13 14.92
CA ALA A 41 13.44 -14.14 14.93
C ALA A 41 13.85 -14.54 13.51
N ALA A 42 12.88 -14.72 12.61
CA ALA A 42 13.14 -15.01 11.20
C ALA A 42 13.86 -13.85 10.50
N ASP A 43 13.41 -12.61 10.72
CA ASP A 43 14.05 -11.42 10.15
C ASP A 43 15.50 -11.22 10.66
N VAL A 44 15.73 -11.49 11.95
CA VAL A 44 17.07 -11.39 12.56
C VAL A 44 17.99 -12.48 12.03
N GLU A 45 17.49 -13.71 11.85
CA GLU A 45 18.27 -14.82 11.29
C GLU A 45 18.80 -14.48 9.88
N LEU A 46 17.98 -13.86 9.04
CA LEU A 46 18.39 -13.38 7.72
C LEU A 46 19.51 -12.33 7.80
N ARG A 47 19.48 -11.47 8.83
CA ARG A 47 20.39 -10.32 8.95
C ARG A 47 21.73 -10.64 9.62
N ILE A 48 21.73 -11.51 10.63
CA ILE A 48 22.94 -11.84 11.41
C ILE A 48 23.41 -13.29 11.23
N GLY A 49 22.70 -14.09 10.42
CA GLY A 49 23.04 -15.48 10.11
C GLY A 49 22.88 -16.44 11.29
N ARG A 50 22.16 -16.05 12.34
CA ARG A 50 21.94 -16.85 13.56
C ARG A 50 20.48 -16.77 13.99
N ARG A 51 19.86 -17.94 14.13
CA ARG A 51 18.55 -18.08 14.75
C ARG A 51 18.62 -17.80 16.24
N LEU A 52 17.75 -16.91 16.72
CA LEU A 52 17.59 -16.63 18.15
C LEU A 52 16.50 -17.52 18.75
N ASP A 53 16.74 -18.03 19.95
CA ASP A 53 15.71 -18.75 20.71
C ASP A 53 14.67 -17.78 21.24
N ILE A 54 13.40 -18.22 21.26
CA ILE A 54 12.28 -17.46 21.83
C ILE A 54 11.87 -18.13 23.15
N VAL A 55 12.09 -17.42 24.25
CA VAL A 55 11.90 -17.92 25.63
C VAL A 55 10.94 -17.05 26.43
N THR A 56 10.44 -17.59 27.55
CA THR A 56 9.54 -16.91 28.48
C THR A 56 10.20 -16.60 29.84
N ASP A 57 11.52 -16.74 29.93
CA ASP A 57 12.30 -16.46 31.14
C ASP A 57 12.45 -14.95 31.39
N ASP A 58 13.03 -14.55 32.53
CA ASP A 58 13.44 -13.17 32.76
C ASP A 58 14.52 -12.73 31.75
N ALA A 59 14.37 -11.52 31.20
CA ALA A 59 15.32 -10.95 30.26
C ALA A 59 16.64 -10.54 30.94
N GLY A 60 17.76 -10.96 30.34
CA GLY A 60 19.11 -10.55 30.71
C GLY A 60 19.69 -9.46 29.79
N PRO A 61 20.92 -9.00 30.05
CA PRO A 61 21.54 -7.91 29.31
C PRO A 61 21.80 -8.15 27.82
N ALA A 62 21.80 -9.41 27.37
CA ALA A 62 21.99 -9.82 25.98
C ALA A 62 20.68 -10.21 25.28
N ASP A 63 19.54 -10.08 25.97
CA ASP A 63 18.23 -10.44 25.43
C ASP A 63 17.48 -9.21 24.91
N LEU A 64 16.62 -9.45 23.92
CA LEU A 64 15.62 -8.51 23.45
C LEU A 64 14.25 -8.93 24.00
N GLU A 65 13.67 -8.13 24.89
CA GLU A 65 12.34 -8.36 25.46
C GLU A 65 11.25 -7.69 24.62
N LEU A 66 10.21 -8.44 24.24
CA LEU A 66 9.00 -7.95 23.58
C LEU A 66 7.85 -8.10 24.57
N ARG A 67 7.15 -7.00 24.86
CA ARG A 67 6.13 -7.01 25.92
C ARG A 67 4.91 -6.19 25.58
N ILE A 68 3.76 -6.83 25.69
CA ILE A 68 2.47 -6.15 25.63
C ILE A 68 2.14 -5.60 27.02
N GLU A 69 2.11 -4.28 27.15
CA GLU A 69 1.78 -3.60 28.40
C GLU A 69 1.22 -2.20 28.15
N PRO A 70 0.52 -1.58 29.13
CA PRO A 70 -0.11 -0.28 28.93
C PRO A 70 0.89 0.80 28.48
N PHE A 71 0.62 1.42 27.33
CA PHE A 71 1.37 2.54 26.78
C PHE A 71 0.45 3.78 26.65
N PRO A 72 0.90 5.00 26.99
CA PRO A 72 0.07 6.20 27.02
C PRO A 72 -0.14 6.80 25.61
N SER A 73 -0.73 6.03 24.71
CA SER A 73 -1.19 6.49 23.40
C SER A 73 -2.57 5.89 23.09
N ALA A 74 -3.35 6.60 22.29
CA ALA A 74 -4.61 6.10 21.73
C ALA A 74 -4.39 5.23 20.48
N SER A 75 -3.21 5.27 19.87
CA SER A 75 -2.88 4.46 18.70
C SER A 75 -2.54 3.03 19.12
N VAL A 76 -3.16 2.07 18.43
CA VAL A 76 -2.84 0.63 18.59
C VAL A 76 -1.45 0.29 18.06
N GLU A 77 -0.87 1.16 17.24
CA GLU A 77 0.43 0.97 16.58
C GLU A 77 1.59 1.63 17.33
N ALA A 78 1.28 2.34 18.42
CA ALA A 78 2.26 3.03 19.22
C ALA A 78 3.16 2.04 19.99
N HIS A 79 4.44 2.39 20.08
CA HIS A 79 5.44 1.56 20.76
C HIS A 79 6.58 2.39 21.34
N ARG A 80 7.31 1.76 22.25
CA ARG A 80 8.57 2.29 22.79
C ARG A 80 9.67 1.25 22.73
N LEU A 81 10.78 1.62 22.11
CA LEU A 81 12.03 0.86 22.10
C LEU A 81 13.04 1.53 23.03
N GLN A 82 13.55 0.77 23.99
CA GLN A 82 14.63 1.20 24.89
C GLN A 82 15.81 0.25 24.75
N VAL A 83 16.97 0.80 24.39
CA VAL A 83 18.22 0.04 24.24
C VAL A 83 19.28 0.64 25.17
N SER A 84 19.88 -0.20 25.99
CA SER A 84 20.90 0.19 26.96
C SER A 84 21.84 -0.96 27.29
N THR A 85 22.81 -0.73 28.18
CA THR A 85 23.68 -1.79 28.72
C THR A 85 22.95 -2.84 29.55
N ALA A 86 21.71 -2.57 29.96
CA ALA A 86 20.87 -3.52 30.69
C ALA A 86 20.06 -4.44 29.76
N GLY A 87 20.15 -4.26 28.43
CA GLY A 87 19.39 -5.01 27.43
C GLY A 87 18.59 -4.10 26.50
N ALA A 88 17.84 -4.74 25.59
CA ALA A 88 16.90 -4.09 24.69
C ALA A 88 15.47 -4.51 25.05
N ARG A 89 14.55 -3.55 25.10
CA ARG A 89 13.14 -3.79 25.44
C ARG A 89 12.23 -3.02 24.49
N LEU A 90 11.29 -3.73 23.89
CA LEU A 90 10.23 -3.20 23.04
C LEU A 90 8.87 -3.40 23.73
N THR A 91 8.14 -2.31 23.89
CA THR A 91 6.85 -2.28 24.60
C THR A 91 5.78 -1.63 23.74
N ALA A 92 4.55 -2.16 23.79
CA ALA A 92 3.37 -1.59 23.14
C ALA A 92 2.08 -2.10 23.81
N THR A 93 0.95 -1.44 23.59
CA THR A 93 -0.36 -1.90 24.11
C THR A 93 -0.93 -3.08 23.29
N THR A 94 -0.42 -3.31 22.07
CA THR A 94 -0.92 -4.36 21.17
C THR A 94 0.22 -5.09 20.47
N ALA A 95 -0.08 -6.26 19.89
CA ALA A 95 0.85 -6.97 19.02
C ALA A 95 1.19 -6.18 17.75
N GLU A 96 0.27 -5.35 17.24
CA GLU A 96 0.52 -4.48 16.09
C GLU A 96 1.58 -3.43 16.40
N GLY A 97 1.47 -2.74 17.53
CA GLY A 97 2.48 -1.78 17.98
C GLY A 97 3.85 -2.43 18.19
N LEU A 98 3.89 -3.63 18.77
CA LEU A 98 5.13 -4.42 18.84
C LEU A 98 5.68 -4.69 17.43
N TYR A 99 4.85 -5.16 16.50
CA TYR A 99 5.28 -5.44 15.15
C TYR A 99 5.88 -4.20 14.45
N ARG A 100 5.25 -3.02 14.58
CA ARG A 100 5.83 -1.76 14.06
C ARG A 100 7.19 -1.45 14.67
N GLY A 101 7.34 -1.66 15.97
CA GLY A 101 8.62 -1.51 16.66
C GLY A 101 9.70 -2.49 16.20
N THR A 102 9.34 -3.72 15.83
CA THR A 102 10.30 -4.66 15.25
C THR A 102 10.88 -4.16 13.94
N ARG A 103 10.11 -3.42 13.13
CA ARG A 103 10.61 -2.82 11.87
C ARG A 103 11.68 -1.76 12.14
N THR A 104 11.49 -0.96 13.20
CA THR A 104 12.51 -0.02 13.71
C THR A 104 13.77 -0.76 14.16
N ILE A 105 13.62 -1.88 14.90
CA ILE A 105 14.75 -2.70 15.35
C ILE A 105 15.58 -3.22 14.16
N LEU A 106 14.94 -3.71 13.10
CA LEU A 106 15.66 -4.26 11.94
C LEU A 106 16.53 -3.24 11.21
N GLN A 107 16.09 -1.98 11.15
CA GLN A 107 16.89 -0.91 10.55
C GLN A 107 18.06 -0.47 11.44
N LEU A 108 17.92 -0.61 12.77
CA LEU A 108 18.96 -0.29 13.74
C LEU A 108 19.97 -1.42 13.97
N LEU A 109 19.56 -2.66 13.74
CA LEU A 109 20.38 -3.85 13.97
C LEU A 109 21.56 -3.87 12.99
N GLY A 110 22.78 -3.94 13.50
CA GLY A 110 23.96 -4.24 12.67
C GLY A 110 23.99 -5.71 12.26
N THR A 111 24.68 -6.02 11.16
CA THR A 111 24.94 -7.42 10.74
C THR A 111 25.80 -8.18 11.75
N ASP A 112 26.50 -7.47 12.64
CA ASP A 112 27.22 -8.00 13.79
C ASP A 112 26.33 -8.29 15.01
N GLY A 113 25.03 -8.03 14.93
CA GLY A 113 24.09 -8.25 16.01
C GLY A 113 24.05 -7.15 17.07
N THR A 114 24.56 -5.96 16.76
CA THR A 114 24.58 -4.81 17.68
C THR A 114 23.45 -3.80 17.42
N ILE A 115 23.00 -3.10 18.46
CA ILE A 115 22.08 -1.96 18.36
C ILE A 115 22.62 -0.82 19.24
N ALA A 116 22.79 0.38 18.67
CA ALA A 116 23.23 1.55 19.42
C ALA A 116 22.23 1.91 20.53
N ALA A 117 22.73 2.37 21.67
CA ALA A 117 21.88 2.76 22.80
C ALA A 117 20.97 3.94 22.42
N THR A 118 19.66 3.75 22.57
CA THR A 118 18.65 4.70 22.14
C THR A 118 17.37 4.56 22.95
N LEU A 119 16.57 5.62 22.97
CA LEU A 119 15.18 5.59 23.39
C LEU A 119 14.33 6.15 22.25
N ILE A 120 13.39 5.34 21.77
CA ILE A 120 12.44 5.71 20.72
C ILE A 120 11.04 5.54 21.28
N GLU A 121 10.21 6.57 21.10
CA GLU A 121 8.77 6.55 21.35
C GLU A 121 8.11 6.96 20.04
N ASP A 122 7.26 6.10 19.50
CA ASP A 122 6.82 6.24 18.12
C ASP A 122 5.37 5.81 17.95
N GLU A 123 4.68 6.53 17.08
CA GLU A 123 3.28 6.31 16.70
C GLU A 123 3.01 6.95 15.33
N PRO A 124 2.08 6.41 14.53
CA PRO A 124 1.77 6.96 13.22
C PRO A 124 1.01 8.28 13.30
N ARG A 125 1.29 9.19 12.37
CA ARG A 125 0.50 10.39 12.10
C ARG A 125 -0.88 10.06 11.51
N PHE A 126 -0.92 9.19 10.49
CA PHE A 126 -2.16 8.78 9.84
C PHE A 126 -2.46 7.29 10.04
N ALA A 127 -3.75 6.97 10.17
CA ALA A 127 -4.22 5.61 10.43
C ALA A 127 -4.14 4.71 9.18
N TYR A 128 -4.27 5.28 7.99
CA TYR A 128 -4.17 4.56 6.72
C TYR A 128 -2.85 4.91 6.02
N ARG A 129 -2.05 3.89 5.73
CA ARG A 129 -0.76 4.03 5.05
C ARG A 129 -0.71 2.93 4.03
N GLY A 130 -1.15 3.27 2.83
CA GLY A 130 -1.37 2.35 1.73
C GLY A 130 -0.22 2.33 0.73
N VAL A 131 -0.12 1.19 0.07
CA VAL A 131 0.50 1.04 -1.25
C VAL A 131 -0.48 0.27 -2.11
N MET A 132 -0.61 0.65 -3.37
CA MET A 132 -1.40 -0.12 -4.33
C MET A 132 -0.48 -0.93 -5.23
N LEU A 133 -0.89 -2.16 -5.55
CA LEU A 133 -0.29 -2.95 -6.62
C LEU A 133 -1.36 -3.25 -7.68
N ASP A 134 -1.14 -2.73 -8.89
CA ASP A 134 -1.90 -3.10 -10.08
C ASP A 134 -1.46 -4.48 -10.56
N VAL A 135 -2.38 -5.44 -10.44
CA VAL A 135 -2.21 -6.81 -10.93
C VAL A 135 -3.04 -7.06 -12.20
N ALA A 136 -3.79 -6.05 -12.66
CA ALA A 136 -4.65 -6.11 -13.83
C ALA A 136 -3.84 -5.85 -15.12
N ARG A 137 -2.98 -4.82 -15.16
CA ARG A 137 -2.21 -4.50 -16.37
C ARG A 137 -1.10 -5.51 -16.64
N HIS A 138 -0.47 -6.05 -15.61
CA HIS A 138 0.29 -7.31 -15.64
C HIS A 138 0.00 -8.13 -14.38
N PHE A 139 -0.13 -9.45 -14.52
CA PHE A 139 -0.41 -10.33 -13.39
C PHE A 139 0.86 -10.70 -12.61
N PHE A 140 0.75 -10.73 -11.27
CA PHE A 140 1.81 -11.13 -10.36
C PHE A 140 1.34 -12.33 -9.52
N SER A 141 2.22 -13.32 -9.34
CA SER A 141 1.88 -14.53 -8.57
C SER A 141 1.68 -14.24 -7.08
N VAL A 142 1.11 -15.19 -6.33
CA VAL A 142 1.05 -15.10 -4.85
C VAL A 142 2.44 -14.85 -4.26
N ASP A 143 3.46 -15.55 -4.74
CA ASP A 143 4.84 -15.37 -4.30
C ASP A 143 5.36 -13.95 -4.58
N ASP A 144 5.05 -13.36 -5.74
CA ASP A 144 5.43 -11.98 -6.05
C ASP A 144 4.74 -10.97 -5.12
N VAL A 145 3.43 -11.14 -4.89
CA VAL A 145 2.66 -10.26 -3.98
C VAL A 145 3.17 -10.37 -2.54
N THR A 146 3.47 -11.58 -2.07
CA THR A 146 4.02 -11.78 -0.72
C THR A 146 5.42 -11.18 -0.56
N ARG A 147 6.28 -11.26 -1.59
CA ARG A 147 7.58 -10.53 -1.60
C ARG A 147 7.39 -9.01 -1.53
N TYR A 148 6.41 -8.47 -2.25
CA TYR A 148 6.07 -7.05 -2.14
C TYR A 148 5.62 -6.68 -0.73
N ILE A 149 4.73 -7.49 -0.13
CA ILE A 149 4.26 -7.33 1.26
C ILE A 149 5.43 -7.28 2.25
N GLU A 150 6.42 -8.15 2.09
CA GLU A 150 7.61 -8.15 2.96
C GLU A 150 8.41 -6.85 2.87
N ALA A 151 8.61 -6.34 1.65
CA ALA A 151 9.35 -5.10 1.43
C ALA A 151 8.62 -3.88 2.02
N ILE A 152 7.31 -3.76 1.80
CA ILE A 152 6.51 -2.61 2.29
C ILE A 152 6.33 -2.67 3.81
N ALA A 153 6.32 -3.87 4.41
CA ALA A 153 6.21 -4.03 5.85
C ALA A 153 7.39 -3.41 6.61
N LEU A 154 8.59 -3.35 6.00
CA LEU A 154 9.77 -2.69 6.57
C LEU A 154 9.55 -1.19 6.81
N LEU A 155 8.62 -0.57 6.08
CA LEU A 155 8.30 0.85 6.13
C LEU A 155 7.03 1.14 6.93
N LYS A 156 6.47 0.15 7.65
CA LYS A 156 5.26 0.32 8.47
C LYS A 156 3.99 0.71 7.69
N PHE A 157 3.95 0.41 6.39
CA PHE A 157 2.69 0.37 5.65
C PHE A 157 1.74 -0.64 6.31
N ASN A 158 0.45 -0.34 6.32
CA ASN A 158 -0.57 -1.17 6.97
C ASN A 158 -1.77 -1.46 6.08
N HIS A 159 -1.78 -0.98 4.84
CA HIS A 159 -2.77 -1.34 3.83
C HIS A 159 -2.06 -1.73 2.53
N LEU A 160 -2.52 -2.83 1.93
CA LEU A 160 -2.19 -3.22 0.57
C LEU A 160 -3.47 -3.13 -0.26
N HIS A 161 -3.52 -2.14 -1.13
CA HIS A 161 -4.58 -1.99 -2.11
C HIS A 161 -4.24 -2.87 -3.32
N LEU A 162 -5.09 -3.83 -3.66
CA LEU A 162 -4.94 -4.67 -4.85
C LEU A 162 -5.93 -4.21 -5.91
N HIS A 163 -5.41 -3.64 -6.99
CA HIS A 163 -6.21 -3.30 -8.17
C HIS A 163 -6.39 -4.56 -9.02
N LEU A 164 -7.52 -5.26 -8.80
CA LEU A 164 -7.73 -6.63 -9.28
C LEU A 164 -8.37 -6.72 -10.67
N THR A 165 -8.92 -5.63 -11.18
CA THR A 165 -9.69 -5.65 -12.43
C THR A 165 -9.50 -4.36 -13.20
N ASP A 166 -9.23 -4.49 -14.49
CA ASP A 166 -9.15 -3.37 -15.43
C ASP A 166 -9.52 -3.84 -16.84
N ASP A 167 -9.30 -2.99 -17.85
CA ASP A 167 -9.57 -3.26 -19.24
C ASP A 167 -8.82 -4.50 -19.79
N GLN A 168 -7.59 -4.69 -19.33
CA GLN A 168 -6.67 -5.73 -19.81
C GLN A 168 -6.78 -7.04 -19.02
N GLY A 169 -7.50 -7.06 -17.89
CA GLY A 169 -7.43 -8.21 -17.00
C GLY A 169 -8.45 -8.25 -15.88
N TRP A 170 -9.00 -9.46 -15.67
CA TRP A 170 -9.75 -9.82 -14.47
C TRP A 170 -8.97 -10.83 -13.62
N ARG A 171 -8.68 -10.51 -12.35
CA ARG A 171 -7.65 -11.24 -11.57
C ARG A 171 -8.13 -11.99 -10.34
N LEU A 172 -9.43 -12.07 -10.07
CA LEU A 172 -9.96 -12.80 -8.91
C LEU A 172 -11.09 -13.75 -9.32
N GLU A 173 -11.02 -15.02 -8.93
CA GLU A 173 -12.10 -15.97 -9.19
C GLU A 173 -13.43 -15.54 -8.55
N ILE A 174 -14.48 -15.51 -9.36
CA ILE A 174 -15.88 -15.28 -8.94
C ILE A 174 -16.71 -16.50 -9.36
N ASP A 175 -17.10 -17.34 -8.40
CA ASP A 175 -17.83 -18.59 -8.60
C ASP A 175 -19.16 -18.38 -9.36
N SER A 176 -19.85 -17.29 -9.02
CA SER A 176 -21.11 -16.88 -9.66
C SER A 176 -20.92 -16.38 -11.10
N ARG A 177 -19.69 -16.00 -11.47
CA ARG A 177 -19.33 -15.43 -12.77
C ARG A 177 -18.04 -16.06 -13.36
N PRO A 178 -18.00 -17.37 -13.61
CA PRO A 178 -16.76 -18.10 -13.96
C PRO A 178 -16.10 -17.65 -15.28
N GLU A 179 -16.85 -17.06 -16.23
CA GLU A 179 -16.27 -16.56 -17.48
C GLU A 179 -15.35 -15.35 -17.28
N LEU A 180 -15.45 -14.61 -16.17
CA LEU A 180 -14.50 -13.54 -15.83
C LEU A 180 -13.08 -14.09 -15.75
N THR A 181 -12.95 -15.28 -15.15
CA THR A 181 -11.69 -16.01 -15.10
C THR A 181 -11.36 -16.70 -16.41
N ARG A 182 -12.30 -17.48 -16.99
CA ARG A 182 -12.01 -18.28 -18.19
C ARG A 182 -11.66 -17.45 -19.42
N ARG A 183 -12.14 -16.20 -19.50
CA ARG A 183 -11.96 -15.31 -20.65
C ARG A 183 -11.24 -14.02 -20.27
N GLY A 184 -11.69 -13.33 -19.24
CA GLY A 184 -11.13 -12.04 -18.81
C GLY A 184 -9.73 -12.12 -18.19
N SER A 185 -9.27 -13.30 -17.79
CA SER A 185 -7.94 -13.47 -17.17
C SER A 185 -6.86 -13.99 -18.12
N THR A 186 -7.11 -14.12 -19.43
CA THR A 186 -6.21 -14.88 -20.34
C THR A 186 -5.06 -14.07 -20.91
N THR A 187 -5.14 -12.73 -20.87
CA THR A 187 -4.13 -11.82 -21.38
C THR A 187 -3.82 -10.69 -20.39
N SER A 188 -2.95 -9.77 -20.81
CA SER A 188 -2.52 -8.55 -20.12
C SER A 188 -1.98 -7.55 -21.16
N VAL A 189 -1.46 -6.41 -20.72
CA VAL A 189 -0.80 -5.43 -21.59
C VAL A 189 0.25 -6.11 -22.48
N GLY A 190 0.25 -5.79 -23.77
CA GLY A 190 1.19 -6.31 -24.77
C GLY A 190 1.05 -7.82 -25.07
N GLY A 191 -0.01 -8.47 -24.62
CA GLY A 191 -0.23 -9.90 -24.85
C GLY A 191 0.73 -10.79 -24.05
N HIS A 192 1.24 -10.30 -22.91
CA HIS A 192 2.25 -11.00 -22.10
C HIS A 192 1.70 -12.13 -21.21
N GLY A 193 0.56 -12.70 -21.62
CA GLY A 193 -0.17 -13.71 -20.86
C GLY A 193 -0.97 -13.09 -19.72
N GLY A 194 -1.89 -13.85 -19.15
CA GLY A 194 -2.69 -13.41 -18.02
C GLY A 194 -2.45 -14.23 -16.76
N GLY A 195 -3.50 -14.37 -15.97
CA GLY A 195 -3.48 -15.02 -14.66
C GLY A 195 -4.59 -14.44 -13.78
N HIS A 196 -4.88 -15.16 -12.71
CA HIS A 196 -5.85 -14.78 -11.69
C HIS A 196 -5.49 -15.51 -10.38
N TYR A 197 -6.04 -15.00 -9.29
CA TYR A 197 -6.06 -15.66 -8.00
C TYR A 197 -7.32 -16.52 -7.89
N THR A 198 -7.14 -17.78 -7.52
CA THR A 198 -8.23 -18.57 -6.95
C THR A 198 -8.63 -18.01 -5.58
N HIS A 199 -9.74 -18.46 -5.01
CA HIS A 199 -10.08 -18.08 -3.64
C HIS A 199 -8.99 -18.46 -2.62
N ASP A 200 -8.31 -19.59 -2.82
CA ASP A 200 -7.25 -20.04 -1.91
C ASP A 200 -5.97 -19.20 -2.06
N ASP A 201 -5.64 -18.78 -3.28
CA ASP A 201 -4.54 -17.82 -3.53
C ASP A 201 -4.83 -16.48 -2.84
N TYR A 202 -6.04 -15.95 -3.00
CA TYR A 202 -6.43 -14.68 -2.40
C TYR A 202 -6.45 -14.76 -0.86
N ARG A 203 -6.93 -15.87 -0.28
CA ARG A 203 -6.82 -16.14 1.17
C ARG A 203 -5.37 -16.20 1.63
N ALA A 204 -4.49 -16.87 0.88
CA ALA A 204 -3.07 -16.94 1.22
C ALA A 204 -2.41 -15.55 1.24
N ILE A 205 -2.74 -14.67 0.29
CA ILE A 205 -2.29 -13.28 0.27
C ILE A 205 -2.80 -12.53 1.52
N ILE A 206 -4.10 -12.64 1.82
CA ILE A 206 -4.72 -12.01 2.98
C ILE A 206 -4.07 -12.47 4.29
N ASP A 207 -3.90 -13.77 4.48
CA ASP A 207 -3.33 -14.34 5.71
C ASP A 207 -1.87 -13.90 5.88
N PHE A 208 -1.10 -13.86 4.78
CA PHE A 208 0.28 -13.41 4.80
C PHE A 208 0.41 -11.91 5.12
N ALA A 209 -0.49 -11.09 4.60
CA ALA A 209 -0.59 -9.67 4.92
C ALA A 209 -1.03 -9.45 6.37
N ALA A 210 -2.05 -10.17 6.84
CA ALA A 210 -2.60 -10.06 8.18
C ALA A 210 -1.58 -10.44 9.26
N ALA A 211 -0.74 -11.47 9.01
CA ALA A 211 0.37 -11.83 9.89
C ALA A 211 1.38 -10.67 10.09
N ARG A 212 1.43 -9.71 9.15
CA ARG A 212 2.28 -8.51 9.17
C ARG A 212 1.47 -7.24 9.50
N PHE A 213 0.24 -7.40 10.00
CA PHE A 213 -0.70 -6.34 10.31
C PHE A 213 -0.94 -5.42 9.11
N ILE A 214 -1.04 -5.99 7.90
CA ILE A 214 -1.39 -5.29 6.67
C ILE A 214 -2.79 -5.73 6.26
N THR A 215 -3.68 -4.76 6.09
CA THR A 215 -5.06 -4.97 5.62
C THR A 215 -5.07 -4.97 4.10
N VAL A 216 -5.59 -6.02 3.47
CA VAL A 216 -5.84 -6.03 2.02
C VAL A 216 -7.12 -5.27 1.71
N VAL A 217 -7.04 -4.34 0.76
CA VAL A 217 -8.16 -3.59 0.20
C VAL A 217 -8.30 -4.01 -1.26
N PRO A 218 -9.27 -4.88 -1.64
CA PRO A 218 -9.48 -5.22 -3.04
C PRO A 218 -10.21 -4.10 -3.76
N GLU A 219 -9.86 -3.92 -5.03
CA GLU A 219 -10.59 -3.07 -5.95
C GLU A 219 -11.23 -3.88 -7.07
N ILE A 220 -12.51 -3.59 -7.31
CA ILE A 220 -13.20 -3.91 -8.55
C ILE A 220 -13.63 -2.58 -9.16
N ASP A 221 -12.90 -2.13 -10.18
CA ASP A 221 -13.12 -0.81 -10.76
C ASP A 221 -14.39 -0.79 -11.64
N VAL A 222 -15.29 0.15 -11.34
CA VAL A 222 -16.54 0.37 -12.05
C VAL A 222 -16.95 1.85 -11.97
N PRO A 223 -17.61 2.40 -13.01
CA PRO A 223 -18.09 1.73 -14.21
C PRO A 223 -17.10 1.72 -15.39
N GLY A 224 -16.06 2.56 -15.36
CA GLY A 224 -14.93 2.53 -16.30
C GLY A 224 -14.00 1.33 -16.05
N HIS A 225 -12.95 1.20 -16.84
CA HIS A 225 -11.94 0.12 -16.70
C HIS A 225 -12.52 -1.30 -16.67
N THR A 226 -13.58 -1.53 -17.45
CA THR A 226 -14.39 -2.76 -17.37
C THR A 226 -14.26 -3.69 -18.59
N ASN A 227 -13.36 -3.42 -19.54
CA ASN A 227 -13.31 -4.20 -20.79
C ASN A 227 -13.10 -5.71 -20.56
N ALA A 228 -12.33 -6.14 -19.55
CA ALA A 228 -12.18 -7.56 -19.24
C ALA A 228 -13.50 -8.23 -18.81
N ALA A 229 -14.35 -7.51 -18.07
CA ALA A 229 -15.69 -7.98 -17.68
C ALA A 229 -16.64 -7.99 -18.88
N LEU A 230 -16.64 -6.93 -19.69
CA LEU A 230 -17.45 -6.81 -20.91
C LEU A 230 -17.11 -7.89 -21.95
N HIS A 231 -15.82 -8.19 -22.13
CA HIS A 231 -15.36 -9.28 -22.98
C HIS A 231 -15.94 -10.63 -22.52
N SER A 232 -15.96 -10.84 -21.21
CA SER A 232 -16.38 -12.10 -20.59
C SER A 232 -17.89 -12.30 -20.62
N TYR A 233 -18.66 -11.22 -20.37
CA TYR A 233 -20.13 -11.19 -20.36
C TYR A 233 -20.65 -10.09 -21.30
N PRO A 234 -20.84 -10.41 -22.59
CA PRO A 234 -21.29 -9.45 -23.60
C PRO A 234 -22.65 -8.84 -23.31
N GLU A 235 -23.50 -9.52 -22.54
CA GLU A 235 -24.78 -8.98 -22.08
C GLU A 235 -24.66 -7.73 -21.19
N LEU A 236 -23.45 -7.34 -20.78
CA LEU A 236 -23.16 -6.08 -20.09
C LEU A 236 -22.95 -4.90 -21.05
N THR A 237 -22.68 -5.15 -22.34
CA THR A 237 -22.51 -4.08 -23.33
C THR A 237 -23.87 -3.59 -23.86
N PRO A 238 -23.95 -2.34 -24.36
CA PRO A 238 -25.19 -1.83 -24.95
C PRO A 238 -25.71 -2.67 -26.13
N ASP A 239 -24.81 -3.18 -26.97
CA ASP A 239 -25.14 -3.95 -28.18
C ASP A 239 -25.17 -5.47 -27.99
N GLY A 240 -24.77 -5.97 -26.81
CA GLY A 240 -24.68 -7.40 -26.52
C GLY A 240 -23.51 -8.11 -27.22
N ILE A 241 -22.56 -7.37 -27.77
CA ILE A 241 -21.40 -7.89 -28.51
C ILE A 241 -20.16 -7.82 -27.63
N ALA A 242 -19.43 -8.94 -27.57
CA ALA A 242 -18.18 -9.02 -26.82
C ALA A 242 -17.14 -8.09 -27.47
N PRO A 243 -16.56 -7.12 -26.77
CA PRO A 243 -15.34 -6.48 -27.24
C PRO A 243 -14.22 -7.51 -27.28
N GLU A 244 -13.17 -7.24 -28.06
CA GLU A 244 -11.95 -8.06 -28.01
C GLU A 244 -11.23 -7.86 -26.66
N PRO A 245 -10.43 -8.84 -26.20
CA PRO A 245 -9.50 -8.62 -25.10
C PRO A 245 -8.59 -7.44 -25.44
N TYR A 246 -8.33 -6.59 -24.45
CA TYR A 246 -7.54 -5.39 -24.65
C TYR A 246 -6.11 -5.59 -24.16
N GLU A 247 -5.14 -5.28 -25.01
CA GLU A 247 -3.70 -5.44 -24.72
C GLU A 247 -2.95 -4.10 -24.84
N GLY A 248 -3.68 -3.00 -25.03
CA GLY A 248 -3.16 -1.64 -25.06
C GLY A 248 -3.01 -1.02 -23.67
N ILE A 249 -2.73 0.29 -23.65
CA ILE A 249 -2.55 1.07 -22.41
C ILE A 249 -3.40 2.34 -22.38
N GLU A 250 -4.19 2.60 -23.43
CA GLU A 250 -5.15 3.69 -23.47
C GLU A 250 -6.32 3.40 -22.53
N VAL A 251 -6.89 4.47 -21.95
CA VAL A 251 -7.84 4.43 -20.85
C VAL A 251 -9.15 5.16 -21.17
N GLY A 252 -10.18 4.92 -20.37
CA GLY A 252 -11.46 5.63 -20.38
C GLY A 252 -12.41 5.34 -21.56
N PHE A 253 -12.15 4.29 -22.32
CA PHE A 253 -13.01 3.88 -23.44
C PHE A 253 -14.11 2.91 -23.02
N SER A 254 -13.93 2.11 -21.96
CA SER A 254 -14.88 1.10 -21.51
C SER A 254 -15.89 1.66 -20.50
N SER A 255 -17.09 1.07 -20.48
CA SER A 255 -18.15 1.45 -19.55
C SER A 255 -19.19 0.35 -19.40
N LEU A 256 -19.65 0.14 -18.16
CA LEU A 256 -20.88 -0.60 -17.87
C LEU A 256 -22.11 0.23 -18.25
N ASP A 257 -23.16 -0.43 -18.74
CA ASP A 257 -24.39 0.25 -19.17
C ASP A 257 -25.39 0.41 -18.01
N ALA A 258 -25.76 1.66 -17.68
CA ALA A 258 -26.72 1.99 -16.62
C ALA A 258 -28.18 1.57 -16.95
N ALA A 259 -28.52 1.42 -18.22
CA ALA A 259 -29.88 1.03 -18.63
C ALA A 259 -30.13 -0.47 -18.52
N ARG A 260 -29.09 -1.28 -18.28
CA ARG A 260 -29.16 -2.75 -18.30
C ARG A 260 -29.37 -3.34 -16.91
N PRO A 261 -30.46 -4.10 -16.66
CA PRO A 261 -30.63 -4.84 -15.43
C PRO A 261 -29.49 -5.83 -15.15
N GLU A 262 -28.88 -6.38 -16.20
CA GLU A 262 -27.76 -7.32 -16.13
C GLU A 262 -26.54 -6.69 -15.45
N THR A 263 -26.29 -5.40 -15.65
CA THR A 263 -25.22 -4.64 -14.97
C THR A 263 -25.37 -4.72 -13.46
N TYR A 264 -26.57 -4.50 -12.93
CA TYR A 264 -26.79 -4.50 -11.50
C TYR A 264 -26.74 -5.89 -10.89
N ALA A 265 -27.26 -6.91 -11.60
CA ALA A 265 -27.11 -8.30 -11.18
C ALA A 265 -25.63 -8.74 -11.17
N PHE A 266 -24.84 -8.28 -12.14
CA PHE A 266 -23.40 -8.48 -12.16
C PHE A 266 -22.71 -7.83 -10.96
N LEU A 267 -23.01 -6.56 -10.66
CA LEU A 267 -22.47 -5.85 -9.51
C LEU A 267 -22.83 -6.53 -8.19
N GLU A 268 -24.08 -6.98 -8.02
CA GLU A 268 -24.53 -7.70 -6.82
C GLU A 268 -23.76 -9.01 -6.60
N ASP A 269 -23.59 -9.81 -7.65
CA ASP A 269 -22.87 -11.08 -7.59
C ASP A 269 -21.38 -10.86 -7.26
N VAL A 270 -20.71 -9.98 -8.01
CA VAL A 270 -19.27 -9.73 -7.86
C VAL A 270 -18.95 -9.06 -6.53
N ILE A 271 -19.60 -7.93 -6.22
CA ILE A 271 -19.28 -7.16 -5.00
C ILE A 271 -19.63 -8.00 -3.77
N GLY A 272 -20.73 -8.75 -3.81
CA GLY A 272 -21.12 -9.65 -2.72
C GLY A 272 -20.08 -10.76 -2.46
N GLU A 273 -19.56 -11.38 -3.52
CA GLU A 273 -18.58 -12.45 -3.40
C GLU A 273 -17.21 -11.92 -2.93
N VAL A 274 -16.72 -10.82 -3.52
CA VAL A 274 -15.48 -10.17 -3.06
C VAL A 274 -15.59 -9.73 -1.60
N ALA A 275 -16.72 -9.13 -1.20
CA ALA A 275 -16.96 -8.77 0.19
C ALA A 275 -16.88 -9.95 1.16
N ALA A 276 -17.36 -11.12 0.73
CA ALA A 276 -17.36 -12.34 1.54
C ALA A 276 -15.94 -12.95 1.66
N LEU A 277 -15.10 -12.80 0.64
CA LEU A 277 -13.71 -13.25 0.63
C LEU A 277 -12.78 -12.35 1.45
N THR A 278 -13.12 -11.06 1.57
CA THR A 278 -12.26 -10.06 2.21
C THR A 278 -12.63 -9.87 3.68
N PRO A 279 -11.79 -10.24 4.66
CA PRO A 279 -12.08 -9.98 6.07
C PRO A 279 -11.91 -8.50 6.46
N GLY A 280 -11.06 -7.76 5.73
CA GLY A 280 -10.85 -6.33 5.93
C GLY A 280 -12.14 -5.50 5.79
N PRO A 281 -12.19 -4.30 6.38
CA PRO A 281 -13.42 -3.50 6.43
C PRO A 281 -13.70 -2.75 5.13
N TYR A 282 -12.75 -2.70 4.18
CA TYR A 282 -12.83 -1.87 2.99
C TYR A 282 -13.08 -2.67 1.72
N LEU A 283 -13.79 -2.06 0.78
CA LEU A 283 -13.82 -2.44 -0.64
C LEU A 283 -13.64 -1.18 -1.47
N HIS A 284 -12.69 -1.21 -2.42
CA HIS A 284 -12.54 -0.15 -3.40
C HIS A 284 -13.40 -0.48 -4.62
N LEU A 285 -14.15 0.50 -5.13
CA LEU A 285 -15.01 0.34 -6.31
C LEU A 285 -14.56 1.20 -7.50
N GLY A 286 -13.35 1.75 -7.40
CA GLY A 286 -12.72 2.58 -8.43
C GLY A 286 -13.50 3.83 -8.76
N GLY A 287 -13.98 3.92 -10.00
CA GLY A 287 -14.84 5.00 -10.50
C GLY A 287 -14.09 6.14 -11.18
N ASP A 288 -12.79 5.99 -11.42
CA ASP A 288 -11.99 6.91 -12.21
C ASP A 288 -12.26 6.75 -13.71
N GLU A 289 -11.72 7.70 -14.47
CA GLU A 289 -11.58 7.72 -15.93
C GLU A 289 -12.76 7.19 -16.75
N SER A 290 -13.99 7.32 -16.26
CA SER A 290 -15.21 6.82 -16.91
C SER A 290 -15.66 7.75 -18.05
N LEU A 291 -14.72 8.11 -18.95
CA LEU A 291 -14.85 9.17 -19.96
C LEU A 291 -15.89 8.84 -21.05
N SER A 292 -16.16 7.56 -21.28
CA SER A 292 -17.22 7.07 -22.17
C SER A 292 -18.60 7.00 -21.52
N THR A 293 -18.70 7.30 -20.22
CA THR A 293 -19.96 7.23 -19.45
C THR A 293 -20.58 8.62 -19.31
N PRO A 294 -21.81 8.86 -19.80
CA PRO A 294 -22.53 10.11 -19.56
C PRO A 294 -22.68 10.42 -18.07
N ALA A 295 -22.63 11.71 -17.69
CA ALA A 295 -22.56 12.11 -16.28
C ALA A 295 -23.75 11.63 -15.42
N ASP A 296 -24.95 11.60 -15.98
CA ASP A 296 -26.16 11.11 -15.30
C ASP A 296 -26.17 9.57 -15.15
N GLU A 297 -25.64 8.86 -16.16
CA GLU A 297 -25.43 7.41 -16.08
C GLU A 297 -24.33 7.06 -15.06
N TYR A 298 -23.22 7.79 -15.06
CA TYR A 298 -22.14 7.65 -14.08
C TYR A 298 -22.67 7.82 -12.65
N ALA A 299 -23.39 8.91 -12.38
CA ALA A 299 -23.97 9.16 -11.07
C ALA A 299 -24.92 8.03 -10.62
N THR A 300 -25.69 7.47 -11.57
CA THR A 300 -26.61 6.34 -11.33
C THR A 300 -25.84 5.06 -11.01
N LEU A 301 -24.82 4.72 -11.79
CA LEU A 301 -23.98 3.54 -11.60
C LEU A 301 -23.23 3.60 -10.26
N ILE A 302 -22.59 4.71 -9.96
CA ILE A 302 -21.89 4.93 -8.69
C ILE A 302 -22.85 4.81 -7.50
N ALA A 303 -24.02 5.45 -7.56
CA ALA A 303 -25.00 5.37 -6.48
C ALA A 303 -25.44 3.92 -6.23
N ARG A 304 -25.65 3.13 -7.29
CA ARG A 304 -26.06 1.73 -7.19
C ARG A 304 -24.93 0.82 -6.72
N ALA A 305 -23.75 0.91 -7.33
CA ALA A 305 -22.58 0.09 -6.99
C ALA A 305 -22.16 0.31 -5.53
N THR A 306 -22.04 1.57 -5.10
CA THR A 306 -21.67 1.90 -3.72
C THR A 306 -22.75 1.48 -2.72
N SER A 307 -24.04 1.60 -3.06
CA SER A 307 -25.13 1.08 -2.21
C SER A 307 -25.09 -0.44 -2.07
N ILE A 308 -24.78 -1.18 -3.15
CA ILE A 308 -24.61 -2.63 -3.12
C ILE A 308 -23.44 -2.99 -2.21
N GLY A 309 -22.28 -2.36 -2.41
CA GLY A 309 -21.11 -2.59 -1.58
C GLY A 309 -21.35 -2.28 -0.10
N ALA A 310 -21.97 -1.14 0.22
CA ALA A 310 -22.26 -0.79 1.61
C ALA A 310 -23.25 -1.78 2.27
N ALA A 311 -24.16 -2.39 1.50
CA ALA A 311 -25.09 -3.40 2.02
C ALA A 311 -24.39 -4.69 2.47
N THR A 312 -23.14 -4.93 2.03
CA THR A 312 -22.30 -6.05 2.51
C THR A 312 -21.68 -5.79 3.89
N GLY A 313 -21.83 -4.58 4.44
CA GLY A 313 -21.22 -4.16 5.71
C GLY A 313 -19.79 -3.61 5.58
N LYS A 314 -19.30 -3.46 4.35
CA LYS A 314 -18.00 -2.86 4.04
C LYS A 314 -18.10 -1.33 3.96
N THR A 315 -17.01 -0.67 4.30
CA THR A 315 -16.80 0.75 4.02
C THR A 315 -16.27 0.88 2.60
N ILE A 316 -16.94 1.67 1.78
CA ILE A 316 -16.54 1.86 0.39
C ILE A 316 -15.41 2.87 0.30
N ILE A 317 -14.43 2.55 -0.54
CA ILE A 317 -13.42 3.49 -1.05
C ILE A 317 -13.68 3.65 -2.56
N GLY A 318 -13.45 4.84 -3.10
CA GLY A 318 -13.45 5.07 -4.53
C GLY A 318 -12.59 6.27 -4.88
N TRP A 319 -12.14 6.33 -6.12
CA TRP A 319 -11.43 7.49 -6.66
C TRP A 319 -12.30 8.74 -6.57
N HIS A 320 -11.63 9.89 -6.52
CA HIS A 320 -12.29 11.15 -6.19
C HIS A 320 -13.44 11.52 -7.13
N GLU A 321 -13.45 11.00 -8.35
CA GLU A 321 -14.53 11.08 -9.34
C GLU A 321 -15.89 10.68 -8.76
N MET A 322 -15.95 9.69 -7.87
CA MET A 322 -17.20 9.26 -7.24
C MET A 322 -17.87 10.39 -6.44
N GLY A 323 -17.10 11.40 -6.02
CA GLY A 323 -17.61 12.60 -5.37
C GLY A 323 -18.48 13.50 -6.24
N ALA A 324 -18.66 13.16 -7.53
CA ALA A 324 -19.69 13.73 -8.40
C ALA A 324 -21.11 13.21 -8.08
N SER A 325 -21.23 12.09 -7.35
CA SER A 325 -22.53 11.55 -6.91
C SER A 325 -22.90 12.08 -5.53
N ASP A 326 -24.09 12.68 -5.42
CA ASP A 326 -24.68 13.09 -4.13
C ASP A 326 -25.30 11.92 -3.35
N ALA A 327 -25.31 10.71 -3.91
CA ALA A 327 -25.99 9.53 -3.37
C ALA A 327 -25.02 8.48 -2.81
N LEU A 328 -23.83 8.91 -2.37
CA LEU A 328 -22.85 8.01 -1.74
C LEU A 328 -23.33 7.56 -0.34
N PRO A 329 -23.12 6.28 0.03
CA PRO A 329 -23.28 5.82 1.40
C PRO A 329 -22.51 6.69 2.40
N ARG A 330 -23.10 6.94 3.56
CA ARG A 330 -22.44 7.73 4.61
C ARG A 330 -21.16 7.04 5.04
N GLY A 331 -20.06 7.80 5.13
CA GLY A 331 -18.76 7.26 5.54
C GLY A 331 -17.90 6.71 4.41
N THR A 332 -18.35 6.75 3.15
CA THR A 332 -17.51 6.43 1.98
C THR A 332 -16.23 7.24 2.01
N VAL A 333 -15.10 6.57 1.79
CA VAL A 333 -13.77 7.17 1.73
C VAL A 333 -13.47 7.56 0.27
N GLY A 334 -12.98 8.77 0.07
CA GLY A 334 -12.52 9.21 -1.26
C GLY A 334 -11.01 9.10 -1.40
N GLN A 335 -10.52 8.57 -2.51
CA GLN A 335 -9.10 8.53 -2.84
C GLN A 335 -8.77 9.60 -3.89
N TYR A 336 -7.99 10.60 -3.48
CA TYR A 336 -7.60 11.73 -4.31
C TYR A 336 -6.33 11.41 -5.10
N TRP A 337 -6.42 11.45 -6.43
CA TRP A 337 -5.29 11.15 -7.31
C TRP A 337 -4.92 12.23 -8.32
N SER A 338 -5.64 13.37 -8.34
CA SER A 338 -5.22 14.52 -9.15
C SER A 338 -3.87 15.07 -8.63
N PHE A 339 -3.49 16.29 -8.98
CA PHE A 339 -2.13 16.77 -8.74
C PHE A 339 -1.98 17.41 -7.36
N THR A 340 -0.75 17.71 -6.92
CA THR A 340 -0.53 18.50 -5.70
C THR A 340 -1.19 19.87 -5.74
N LYS A 341 -1.43 20.38 -6.96
CA LYS A 341 -2.35 21.48 -7.24
C LYS A 341 -3.60 20.89 -7.90
N PRO A 342 -4.73 20.82 -7.19
CA PRO A 342 -5.95 20.23 -7.75
C PRO A 342 -6.32 20.82 -9.11
N GLN A 343 -6.61 19.93 -10.06
CA GLN A 343 -7.08 20.29 -11.39
C GLN A 343 -8.59 20.08 -11.50
N ASP A 344 -9.22 20.80 -12.44
CA ASP A 344 -10.66 20.74 -12.70
C ASP A 344 -11.52 20.80 -11.42
N ASP A 345 -12.45 19.88 -11.24
CA ASP A 345 -13.33 19.79 -10.08
C ASP A 345 -12.84 18.81 -9.00
N SER A 346 -11.60 18.29 -9.13
CA SER A 346 -11.05 17.25 -8.25
C SER A 346 -11.10 17.62 -6.75
N ALA A 347 -10.78 18.88 -6.43
CA ALA A 347 -10.89 19.40 -5.07
C ALA A 347 -12.33 19.38 -4.54
N GLU A 348 -13.31 19.75 -5.37
CA GLU A 348 -14.70 19.78 -4.96
C GLU A 348 -15.28 18.38 -4.79
N ARG A 349 -14.97 17.45 -5.71
CA ARG A 349 -15.38 16.05 -5.57
C ARG A 349 -14.77 15.42 -4.32
N THR A 350 -13.52 15.74 -4.00
CA THR A 350 -12.86 15.28 -2.77
C THR A 350 -13.56 15.79 -1.50
N ARG A 351 -14.00 17.06 -1.49
CA ARG A 351 -14.79 17.61 -0.37
C ARG A 351 -16.15 16.93 -0.20
N THR A 352 -16.71 16.29 -1.22
CA THR A 352 -18.00 15.58 -1.12
C THR A 352 -17.91 14.46 -0.09
N PHE A 353 -16.82 13.69 -0.08
CA PHE A 353 -16.63 12.59 0.88
C PHE A 353 -16.63 13.08 2.33
N ALA A 354 -15.86 14.12 2.63
CA ALA A 354 -15.83 14.72 3.97
C ALA A 354 -17.20 15.29 4.38
N ARG A 355 -17.90 15.99 3.47
CA ARG A 355 -19.27 16.50 3.72
C ARG A 355 -20.27 15.38 3.97
N ASN A 356 -20.08 14.22 3.35
CA ASN A 356 -20.90 13.02 3.56
C ASN A 356 -20.47 12.19 4.80
N GLY A 357 -19.62 12.75 5.67
CA GLY A 357 -19.15 12.10 6.89
C GLY A 357 -18.12 10.98 6.66
N GLY A 358 -17.57 10.89 5.45
CA GLY A 358 -16.40 10.09 5.12
C GLY A 358 -15.09 10.80 5.42
N ARG A 359 -13.99 10.19 4.97
CA ARG A 359 -12.63 10.72 5.06
C ARG A 359 -11.94 10.57 3.70
N VAL A 360 -10.72 11.07 3.57
CA VAL A 360 -9.98 11.00 2.31
C VAL A 360 -8.62 10.34 2.46
N VAL A 361 -8.23 9.57 1.44
CA VAL A 361 -6.86 9.09 1.23
C VAL A 361 -6.24 9.96 0.14
N LEU A 362 -5.03 10.47 0.36
CA LEU A 362 -4.34 11.29 -0.63
C LEU A 362 -3.22 10.50 -1.32
N SER A 363 -3.27 10.46 -2.64
CA SER A 363 -2.29 9.83 -3.53
C SER A 363 -2.08 10.67 -4.80
N PRO A 364 -1.69 11.95 -4.70
CA PRO A 364 -1.55 12.82 -5.86
C PRO A 364 -0.56 12.29 -6.90
N ALA A 365 -0.96 12.20 -8.16
CA ALA A 365 -0.20 11.48 -9.19
C ALA A 365 1.19 12.06 -9.49
N ASP A 366 1.37 13.37 -9.40
CA ASP A 366 2.66 14.04 -9.65
C ASP A 366 3.75 13.72 -8.61
N VAL A 367 3.37 13.20 -7.43
CA VAL A 367 4.32 12.96 -6.33
C VAL A 367 4.19 11.59 -5.65
N ALA A 368 3.03 10.94 -5.68
CA ALA A 368 2.77 9.71 -4.95
C ALA A 368 2.67 8.45 -5.83
N TYR A 369 2.47 8.60 -7.15
CA TYR A 369 2.41 7.47 -8.08
C TYR A 369 3.81 6.92 -8.33
N LEU A 370 3.99 5.66 -7.96
CA LEU A 370 5.28 4.96 -7.98
C LEU A 370 5.65 4.47 -9.39
N ASP A 371 4.69 4.39 -10.29
CA ASP A 371 4.89 4.07 -11.70
C ASP A 371 5.35 5.28 -12.53
N MET A 372 5.28 6.50 -12.00
CA MET A 372 5.91 7.64 -12.66
C MET A 372 7.40 7.39 -12.80
N ARG A 373 7.98 7.79 -13.92
CA ARG A 373 9.40 7.55 -14.20
C ARG A 373 10.29 8.29 -13.20
N TYR A 374 11.45 7.73 -12.88
CA TYR A 374 12.52 8.49 -12.23
C TYR A 374 13.17 9.46 -13.23
N PRO A 375 13.74 10.60 -12.77
CA PRO A 375 14.55 11.46 -13.63
C PRO A 375 15.72 10.69 -14.26
N GLY A 376 15.77 10.67 -15.59
CA GLY A 376 16.77 9.92 -16.37
C GLY A 376 16.21 8.65 -17.00
N GLU A 377 17.09 7.75 -17.44
CA GLU A 377 16.68 6.52 -18.12
C GLU A 377 16.53 5.36 -17.13
N ALA A 378 15.28 5.02 -16.82
CA ALA A 378 14.90 3.83 -16.07
C ALA A 378 14.55 2.69 -17.02
N THR A 379 15.34 1.60 -17.02
CA THR A 379 15.07 0.41 -17.84
C THR A 379 15.00 -0.90 -17.05
N GLY A 380 14.12 -1.78 -17.52
CA GLY A 380 14.01 -3.17 -17.06
C GLY A 380 15.21 -4.01 -17.54
N PRO A 381 15.35 -5.25 -17.04
CA PRO A 381 16.46 -6.14 -17.43
C PRO A 381 16.55 -6.43 -18.93
N ASP A 382 15.43 -6.31 -19.65
CA ASP A 382 15.30 -6.52 -21.10
C ASP A 382 15.45 -5.22 -21.92
N GLY A 383 15.80 -4.11 -21.27
CA GLY A 383 15.96 -2.80 -21.92
C GLY A 383 14.64 -2.06 -22.17
N ARG A 384 13.48 -2.58 -21.71
CA ARG A 384 12.22 -1.83 -21.76
C ARG A 384 12.32 -0.57 -20.90
N VAL A 385 11.72 0.52 -21.34
CA VAL A 385 11.56 1.70 -20.48
C VAL A 385 10.53 1.37 -19.41
N LEU A 386 10.89 1.64 -18.16
CA LEU A 386 9.98 1.50 -17.02
C LEU A 386 9.43 2.87 -16.64
N GLY A 387 8.15 2.86 -16.27
CA GLY A 387 7.39 3.99 -15.80
C GLY A 387 6.80 4.88 -16.89
N LEU A 388 5.86 5.72 -16.46
CA LEU A 388 5.13 6.67 -17.30
C LEU A 388 5.55 8.12 -16.97
N GLU A 389 5.16 9.08 -17.82
CA GLU A 389 5.53 10.50 -17.68
C GLU A 389 4.32 11.44 -17.80
N TRP A 390 3.09 10.91 -17.69
CA TRP A 390 1.88 11.69 -17.94
C TRP A 390 1.59 12.72 -16.84
N ALA A 391 1.99 12.45 -15.59
CA ALA A 391 1.70 13.30 -14.43
C ALA A 391 2.81 14.32 -14.18
N GLU A 392 2.92 15.35 -15.03
CA GLU A 392 3.96 16.40 -14.97
C GLU A 392 5.40 15.87 -15.16
N GLY A 393 5.54 14.73 -15.84
CA GLY A 393 6.84 14.15 -16.21
C GLY A 393 7.36 13.14 -15.19
N ALA A 394 8.68 13.14 -14.97
CA ALA A 394 9.33 12.23 -14.04
C ALA A 394 9.24 12.74 -12.59
N THR A 395 8.98 11.83 -11.64
CA THR A 395 8.90 12.13 -10.20
C THR A 395 10.20 11.73 -9.51
N SER A 396 11.00 12.71 -9.07
CA SER A 396 12.22 12.45 -8.30
C SER A 396 11.92 12.00 -6.87
N LEU A 397 12.95 11.54 -6.15
CA LEU A 397 12.81 11.27 -4.72
C LEU A 397 12.45 12.53 -3.91
N VAL A 398 12.94 13.70 -4.33
CA VAL A 398 12.66 14.98 -3.68
C VAL A 398 11.19 15.37 -3.86
N ASP A 399 10.65 15.17 -5.07
CA ASP A 399 9.23 15.45 -5.36
C ASP A 399 8.32 14.55 -4.52
N ALA A 400 8.63 13.24 -4.49
CA ALA A 400 7.87 12.27 -3.71
C ALA A 400 7.87 12.54 -2.19
N TYR A 401 8.91 13.18 -1.67
CA TYR A 401 9.00 13.57 -0.26
C TYR A 401 8.42 14.97 0.04
N GLY A 402 8.46 15.87 -0.95
CA GLY A 402 8.39 17.33 -0.78
C GLY A 402 7.02 17.92 -0.48
N TRP A 403 5.98 17.10 -0.35
CA TRP A 403 4.59 17.55 -0.25
C TRP A 403 3.98 17.40 1.16
N GLU A 404 2.80 17.99 1.36
CA GLU A 404 2.08 17.96 2.63
C GLU A 404 0.62 17.59 2.41
N PRO A 405 0.13 16.45 2.95
CA PRO A 405 -1.26 16.03 2.78
C PRO A 405 -2.28 17.13 3.12
N THR A 406 -2.04 17.89 4.19
CA THR A 406 -2.95 18.95 4.66
C THR A 406 -2.94 20.22 3.79
N SER A 407 -2.09 20.30 2.77
CA SER A 407 -1.96 21.48 1.90
C SER A 407 -2.49 21.27 0.47
N ILE A 408 -3.06 20.11 0.15
CA ILE A 408 -3.45 19.75 -1.22
C ILE A 408 -4.84 20.28 -1.57
N VAL A 409 -5.85 19.90 -0.78
CA VAL A 409 -7.24 20.29 -1.03
C VAL A 409 -7.70 21.29 0.03
N ASP A 410 -7.93 22.54 -0.38
CA ASP A 410 -8.48 23.56 0.50
C ASP A 410 -9.78 23.09 1.16
N GLY A 411 -9.85 23.20 2.49
CA GLY A 411 -11.02 22.79 3.28
C GLY A 411 -10.98 21.33 3.76
N ILE A 412 -9.97 20.56 3.40
CA ILE A 412 -9.69 19.23 3.97
C ILE A 412 -8.57 19.37 5.01
N GLY A 413 -8.90 19.20 6.29
CA GLY A 413 -7.95 19.25 7.39
C GLY A 413 -7.38 17.88 7.75
N GLU A 414 -6.42 17.85 8.69
CA GLU A 414 -5.79 16.60 9.15
C GLU A 414 -6.80 15.57 9.69
N ALA A 415 -7.91 16.03 10.30
CA ALA A 415 -8.96 15.15 10.80
C ALA A 415 -9.76 14.47 9.67
N ASP A 416 -9.88 15.12 8.51
CA ASP A 416 -10.60 14.60 7.34
C ASP A 416 -9.74 13.62 6.54
N ILE A 417 -8.42 13.66 6.69
CA ILE A 417 -7.48 12.78 6.00
C ILE A 417 -7.36 11.47 6.78
N LEU A 418 -7.87 10.38 6.21
CA LEU A 418 -7.67 9.02 6.73
C LEU A 418 -6.20 8.60 6.63
N GLY A 419 -5.55 9.00 5.53
CA GLY A 419 -4.11 8.88 5.36
C GLY A 419 -3.64 9.08 3.93
N VAL A 420 -2.58 8.38 3.55
CA VAL A 420 -1.94 8.49 2.24
C VAL A 420 -1.73 7.12 1.61
N GLU A 421 -1.68 7.09 0.28
CA GLU A 421 -1.37 5.90 -0.48
C GLU A 421 -0.34 6.20 -1.58
N ALA A 422 0.50 5.21 -1.88
CA ALA A 422 1.44 5.24 -3.00
C ALA A 422 1.04 4.20 -4.04
N PRO A 423 0.28 4.59 -5.08
CA PRO A 423 -0.15 3.64 -6.10
C PRO A 423 1.00 3.20 -7.00
N LEU A 424 1.01 1.93 -7.41
CA LEU A 424 1.94 1.40 -8.39
C LEU A 424 1.14 0.71 -9.51
N TRP A 425 0.91 1.46 -10.59
CA TRP A 425 0.38 0.95 -11.84
C TRP A 425 1.41 0.13 -12.61
N THR A 426 0.96 -0.81 -13.45
CA THR A 426 1.87 -1.80 -14.04
C THR A 426 1.82 -1.90 -15.56
N GLU A 427 1.40 -0.87 -16.30
CA GLU A 427 1.43 -0.82 -17.77
C GLU A 427 2.84 -1.14 -18.32
N THR A 428 3.88 -0.74 -17.59
CA THR A 428 5.29 -0.91 -17.99
C THR A 428 6.06 -1.93 -17.14
N ALA A 429 5.48 -2.41 -16.03
CA ALA A 429 6.14 -3.27 -15.06
C ALA A 429 5.61 -4.71 -15.19
N ARG A 430 6.49 -5.64 -15.58
CA ARG A 430 6.12 -7.03 -15.93
C ARG A 430 6.59 -8.06 -14.93
N HIS A 431 7.59 -7.70 -14.14
CA HIS A 431 8.21 -8.58 -13.16
C HIS A 431 8.24 -7.87 -11.82
N ILE A 432 8.22 -8.65 -10.73
CA ILE A 432 8.26 -8.09 -9.38
C ILE A 432 9.48 -7.18 -9.16
N ASP A 433 10.60 -7.46 -9.83
CA ASP A 433 11.79 -6.61 -9.79
C ASP A 433 11.61 -5.23 -10.45
N ASP A 434 10.71 -5.09 -11.44
CA ASP A 434 10.37 -3.77 -11.99
C ASP A 434 9.51 -3.00 -10.99
N VAL A 435 8.55 -3.70 -10.39
CA VAL A 435 7.64 -3.16 -9.38
C VAL A 435 8.44 -2.60 -8.21
N THR A 436 9.38 -3.37 -7.67
CA THR A 436 10.21 -2.90 -6.55
C THR A 436 11.21 -1.84 -6.98
N PHE A 437 11.73 -1.90 -8.21
CA PHE A 437 12.59 -0.86 -8.77
C PHE A 437 11.88 0.49 -8.87
N LEU A 438 10.64 0.50 -9.36
CA LEU A 438 9.80 1.69 -9.47
C LEU A 438 9.35 2.20 -8.08
N ALA A 439 8.96 1.29 -7.19
CA ALA A 439 8.48 1.61 -5.86
C ALA A 439 9.56 2.20 -4.95
N PHE A 440 10.75 1.60 -4.90
CA PHE A 440 11.78 1.99 -3.95
C PHE A 440 12.87 2.84 -4.60
N PRO A 441 13.25 3.99 -4.02
CA PRO A 441 12.97 4.40 -2.64
C PRO A 441 11.78 5.37 -2.43
N ARG A 442 10.99 5.71 -3.46
CA ARG A 442 9.87 6.67 -3.29
C ARG A 442 8.80 6.21 -2.31
N ALA A 443 8.51 4.92 -2.22
CA ALA A 443 7.63 4.35 -1.20
C ALA A 443 8.12 4.66 0.24
N ALA A 444 9.44 4.76 0.46
CA ALA A 444 10.00 5.15 1.75
C ALA A 444 9.73 6.63 2.08
N ALA A 445 9.73 7.50 1.06
CA ALA A 445 9.33 8.89 1.21
C ALA A 445 7.84 8.97 1.60
N ILE A 446 6.96 8.27 0.88
CA ILE A 446 5.52 8.28 1.19
C ILE A 446 5.23 7.69 2.58
N ALA A 447 5.92 6.61 2.97
CA ALA A 447 5.80 6.06 4.31
C ALA A 447 6.16 7.08 5.42
N GLU A 448 7.18 7.91 5.19
CA GLU A 448 7.57 8.96 6.12
C GLU A 448 6.55 10.09 6.20
N ILE A 449 5.92 10.47 5.08
CA ILE A 449 4.80 11.41 5.06
C ILE A 449 3.61 10.88 5.88
N ALA A 450 3.35 9.58 5.76
CA ALA A 450 2.22 8.88 6.35
C ALA A 450 2.38 8.66 7.87
N TRP A 451 3.61 8.37 8.29
CA TRP A 451 3.91 7.95 9.66
C TRP A 451 4.45 9.10 10.50
N SER A 452 5.41 9.88 10.00
CA SER A 452 6.15 10.82 10.83
C SER A 452 5.39 12.13 11.03
N PRO A 453 5.44 12.72 12.24
CA PRO A 453 4.96 14.08 12.45
C PRO A 453 5.63 15.06 11.49
N ARG A 454 4.88 16.05 10.97
CA ARG A 454 5.44 17.05 10.05
C ARG A 454 6.69 17.75 10.61
N ALA A 455 6.75 17.96 11.93
CA ALA A 455 7.85 18.67 12.58
C ALA A 455 9.22 17.96 12.51
N VAL A 456 9.26 16.66 12.24
CA VAL A 456 10.52 15.89 12.14
C VAL A 456 10.91 15.55 10.70
N ARG A 457 10.10 15.94 9.73
CA ARG A 457 10.36 15.70 8.30
C ARG A 457 11.34 16.73 7.74
N ASP A 458 12.43 16.24 7.18
CA ASP A 458 13.49 17.01 6.54
C ASP A 458 14.15 16.16 5.45
N ILE A 459 14.25 16.68 4.22
CA ILE A 459 14.72 15.90 3.07
C ILE A 459 16.21 15.54 3.17
N ASP A 460 17.03 16.42 3.74
CA ASP A 460 18.45 16.16 3.90
C ASP A 460 18.67 15.07 4.96
N ASP A 461 17.88 15.09 6.03
CA ASP A 461 17.85 14.03 7.04
C ASP A 461 17.34 12.70 6.49
N PHE A 462 16.23 12.70 5.77
CA PHE A 462 15.69 11.52 5.09
C PHE A 462 16.74 10.89 4.17
N THR A 463 17.39 11.71 3.33
CA THR A 463 18.43 11.25 2.40
C THR A 463 19.65 10.66 3.12
N ARG A 464 20.02 11.18 4.30
CA ARG A 464 21.10 10.60 5.13
C ARG A 464 20.73 9.24 5.72
N ARG A 465 19.45 9.01 6.04
CA ARG A 465 18.96 7.74 6.61
C ARG A 465 18.73 6.67 5.56
N LEU A 466 18.43 7.08 4.33
CA LEU A 466 18.05 6.19 3.23
C LEU A 466 19.03 5.03 2.95
N PRO A 467 20.37 5.20 2.95
CA PRO A 467 21.29 4.10 2.69
C PRO A 467 21.15 2.91 3.65
N ALA A 468 20.76 3.15 4.91
CA ALA A 468 20.52 2.08 5.88
C ALA A 468 19.29 1.24 5.50
N PHE A 469 18.23 1.89 5.01
CA PHE A 469 17.03 1.21 4.53
C PHE A 469 17.28 0.47 3.21
N THR A 470 17.95 1.09 2.23
CA THR A 470 18.23 0.41 0.95
C THR A 470 19.17 -0.78 1.13
N GLY A 471 20.13 -0.71 2.06
CA GLY A 471 20.95 -1.88 2.41
C GLY A 471 20.13 -3.06 2.95
N LEU A 472 19.03 -2.79 3.67
CA LEU A 472 18.10 -3.82 4.14
C LEU A 472 17.31 -4.46 2.99
N LEU A 473 17.02 -3.69 1.93
CA LEU A 473 16.44 -4.20 0.69
C LEU A 473 17.45 -5.07 -0.09
N ASP A 474 18.70 -4.63 -0.20
CA ASP A 474 19.79 -5.39 -0.84
C ASP A 474 19.98 -6.76 -0.18
N GLU A 475 20.00 -6.83 1.15
CA GLU A 475 20.09 -8.08 1.91
C GLU A 475 18.93 -9.05 1.63
N ARG A 476 17.77 -8.53 1.24
CA ARG A 476 16.57 -9.30 0.90
C ARG A 476 16.42 -9.55 -0.60
N GLY A 477 17.39 -9.10 -1.41
CA GLY A 477 17.36 -9.23 -2.87
C GLY A 477 16.25 -8.40 -3.52
N VAL A 478 15.77 -7.33 -2.86
CA VAL A 478 14.74 -6.45 -3.40
C VAL A 478 15.40 -5.40 -4.28
N ARG A 479 15.18 -5.48 -5.60
CA ARG A 479 15.70 -4.48 -6.54
C ARG A 479 15.07 -3.11 -6.27
N HIS A 480 15.88 -2.06 -6.23
CA HIS A 480 15.42 -0.68 -6.04
C HIS A 480 16.19 0.31 -6.94
N HIS A 481 15.64 1.51 -7.15
CA HIS A 481 16.34 2.58 -7.86
C HIS A 481 17.51 3.14 -7.02
N ALA A 482 18.60 3.52 -7.69
CA ALA A 482 19.79 4.08 -7.06
C ALA A 482 19.67 5.61 -6.92
N ALA A 483 18.94 6.09 -5.91
CA ALA A 483 18.67 7.53 -5.71
C ALA A 483 19.91 8.41 -5.42
N ALA A 484 21.08 7.82 -5.12
CA ALA A 484 22.31 8.57 -4.82
C ALA A 484 22.82 9.45 -5.98
N ALA A 485 22.32 9.26 -7.20
CA ALA A 485 22.69 10.05 -8.37
C ALA A 485 21.94 11.39 -8.48
N GLU A 486 20.75 11.54 -7.89
CA GLU A 486 19.88 12.71 -8.12
C GLU A 486 20.31 13.94 -7.29
N HIS A 487 20.68 13.74 -6.02
CA HIS A 487 20.95 14.84 -5.08
C HIS A 487 22.30 15.56 -5.31
N ARG A 488 23.25 14.95 -6.05
CA ARG A 488 24.55 15.57 -6.38
C ARG A 488 24.49 16.56 -7.55
N SER A 489 23.35 16.64 -8.23
CA SER A 489 23.18 17.45 -9.45
C SER A 489 22.68 18.88 -9.16
N VAL A 490 22.31 19.18 -7.91
CA VAL A 490 21.60 20.42 -7.52
C VAL A 490 22.38 21.25 -6.49
N SER A 491 23.62 20.85 -6.14
CA SER A 491 24.50 21.61 -5.23
C SER A 491 25.43 22.57 -5.96
#